data_AF-A0A520HGH8-F1
#
_entry.id   AF-A0A520HGH8-F1
#
_cell.length_a   1.000
_cell.length_b   1.000
_cell.length_c   1.000
_cell.angle_alpha   90.00
_cell.angle_beta   90.00
_cell.angle_gamma   90.00
#
_symmetry.space_group_name_H-M   'P 1'
#
loop_
_entity.id
_entity.type
_entity.pdbx_description
1 polymer ?
#
loop_
_entity_poly.entity_id
_entity_poly.type
_entity_poly.pdbx_seq_one_letter_code
_entity_poly.pdbx_strand_id
1 'polypeptide(L)'
;VMVLPLVLAGLAVLPADTRPDLYVLAVPLARDNDPMALLAFIGGFSAATAMVVAETIALSTMATNDLLAPLLLRRQTDGGEGDLGRRLLRVRRVIIAAIVAAALWYGTSIGDELSLASIGLIAFAGVAQFAPALIATVGWGFADTRAARGGLIGGVVVWAYCLLMPSVLGGFGASLAKASGGLLDPDALMRVALGSPLVNGTVWSLGVNIALMAGLHLYAARRRVFGGRHSVLDHVTTFGELKILVARFVGDAEAAEGLDPLSRDPGAPIDGRAARQAERLIAGVIGAPSARLIVTSSLAGSAMEVGDVVRLLDQRGRSLRFSRSLLSATLETIDPGVSVIDANLRLVAWNPRYVEMFDYPEDYVIAGRPIADLIRYNAERGECGPGGVEAHVSRRLAHLERGLPHSFERLRPSGRWIKTVGQAMPGGGYVQSFSAVMSVKLWT
;
A
#
# COMPACT_ATOMS: atom_id res chain seq x y z
N VAL A 1 -31.61 -19.67 -13.95
CA VAL A 1 -32.95 -20.24 -14.24
C VAL A 1 -32.94 -21.12 -15.51
N MET A 2 -32.20 -20.79 -16.58
CA MET A 2 -32.15 -21.59 -17.83
C MET A 2 -31.47 -22.98 -17.73
N VAL A 3 -30.72 -23.29 -16.67
CA VAL A 3 -29.96 -24.55 -16.55
C VAL A 3 -30.82 -25.70 -16.01
N LEU A 4 -31.82 -25.40 -15.18
CA LEU A 4 -32.62 -26.42 -14.49
C LEU A 4 -33.40 -27.34 -15.46
N PRO A 5 -34.09 -26.82 -16.50
CA PRO A 5 -34.79 -27.68 -17.46
C PRO A 5 -33.85 -28.63 -18.20
N LEU A 6 -32.64 -28.16 -18.54
CA LEU A 6 -31.64 -28.97 -19.22
C LEU A 6 -31.11 -30.09 -18.31
N VAL A 7 -30.85 -29.79 -17.03
CA VAL A 7 -30.40 -30.79 -16.05
C VAL A 7 -31.47 -31.87 -15.87
N LEU A 8 -32.74 -31.48 -15.75
CA LEU A 8 -33.85 -32.42 -15.65
C LEU A 8 -33.99 -33.28 -16.91
N ALA A 9 -33.86 -32.68 -18.10
CA ALA A 9 -33.87 -33.40 -19.36
C ALA A 9 -32.69 -34.38 -19.46
N GLY A 10 -31.49 -33.98 -19.04
CA GLY A 10 -30.31 -34.84 -19.00
C GLY A 10 -30.52 -36.05 -18.09
N LEU A 11 -30.97 -35.84 -16.86
CA LEU A 11 -31.25 -36.91 -15.90
C LEU A 11 -32.37 -37.87 -16.35
N ALA A 12 -33.31 -37.40 -17.16
CA ALA A 12 -34.43 -38.22 -17.63
C ALA A 12 -34.10 -39.06 -18.88
N VAL A 13 -33.15 -38.60 -19.71
CA VAL A 13 -32.89 -39.15 -21.05
C VAL A 13 -31.54 -39.84 -21.17
N LEU A 14 -30.55 -39.40 -20.40
CA LEU A 14 -29.17 -39.86 -20.53
C LEU A 14 -28.86 -40.97 -19.51
N PRO A 15 -27.92 -41.87 -19.85
CA PRO A 15 -27.33 -42.80 -18.89
C PRO A 15 -26.75 -42.09 -17.65
N ALA A 16 -26.84 -42.73 -16.49
CA ALA A 16 -26.45 -42.13 -15.20
C ALA A 16 -24.95 -41.81 -15.07
N ASP A 17 -24.12 -42.39 -15.93
CA ASP A 17 -22.68 -42.15 -16.05
C ASP A 17 -22.33 -40.96 -16.94
N THR A 18 -23.31 -40.35 -17.61
CA THR A 18 -23.07 -39.20 -18.49
C THR A 18 -22.68 -37.97 -17.68
N ARG A 19 -21.57 -37.33 -18.04
CA ARG A 19 -21.08 -36.12 -17.35
C ARG A 19 -22.10 -34.97 -17.49
N PRO A 20 -22.54 -34.34 -16.38
CA PRO A 20 -23.48 -33.21 -16.40
C PRO A 20 -23.03 -32.03 -17.27
N ASP A 21 -21.72 -31.80 -17.33
CA ASP A 21 -21.11 -30.73 -18.13
C ASP A 21 -21.38 -30.90 -19.64
N LEU A 22 -21.70 -32.12 -20.09
CA LEU A 22 -21.96 -32.45 -21.49
C LEU A 22 -23.45 -32.54 -21.84
N TYR A 23 -24.36 -32.33 -20.89
CA TYR A 23 -25.82 -32.50 -21.13
C TYR A 23 -26.34 -31.64 -22.27
N VAL A 24 -25.79 -30.43 -22.46
CA VAL A 24 -26.13 -29.53 -23.58
C VAL A 24 -25.95 -30.23 -24.94
N LEU A 25 -24.91 -31.07 -25.06
CA LEU A 25 -24.56 -31.77 -26.29
C LEU A 25 -25.15 -33.19 -26.34
N ALA A 26 -25.13 -33.89 -25.20
CA ALA A 26 -25.54 -35.28 -25.10
C ALA A 26 -27.06 -35.46 -25.26
N VAL A 27 -27.89 -34.53 -24.75
CA VAL A 27 -29.36 -34.66 -24.86
C VAL A 27 -29.85 -34.66 -26.32
N PRO A 28 -29.42 -33.73 -27.19
CA PRO A 28 -29.76 -33.79 -28.62
C PRO A 28 -29.24 -35.04 -29.33
N LEU A 29 -28.02 -35.49 -29.02
CA LEU A 29 -27.42 -36.69 -29.62
C LEU A 29 -28.17 -37.96 -29.23
N ALA A 30 -28.61 -38.08 -27.97
CA ALA A 30 -29.43 -39.20 -27.51
C ALA A 30 -30.83 -39.25 -28.14
N ARG A 31 -31.21 -38.21 -28.89
CA ARG A 31 -32.48 -38.11 -29.64
C ARG A 31 -32.26 -38.07 -31.15
N ASP A 32 -31.06 -38.43 -31.63
CA ASP A 32 -30.67 -38.42 -33.04
C ASP A 32 -30.90 -37.05 -33.73
N ASN A 33 -30.80 -35.95 -32.96
CA ASN A 33 -31.01 -34.59 -33.47
C ASN A 33 -29.67 -33.88 -33.68
N ASP A 34 -28.94 -34.33 -34.69
CA ASP A 34 -27.63 -33.79 -35.08
C ASP A 34 -27.63 -32.29 -35.39
N PRO A 35 -28.65 -31.69 -36.05
CA PRO A 35 -28.66 -30.25 -36.29
C PRO A 35 -28.66 -29.43 -35.00
N MET A 36 -29.41 -29.87 -33.99
CA MET A 36 -29.45 -29.21 -32.68
C MET A 36 -28.13 -29.43 -31.92
N ALA A 37 -27.56 -30.64 -31.98
CA ALA A 37 -26.24 -30.92 -31.40
C ALA A 37 -25.14 -30.04 -32.03
N LEU A 38 -25.16 -29.87 -33.35
CA LEU A 38 -24.23 -29.03 -34.10
C LEU A 38 -24.38 -27.55 -33.72
N LEU A 39 -25.62 -27.05 -33.63
CA LEU A 39 -25.88 -25.69 -33.20
C LEU A 39 -25.37 -25.44 -31.77
N ALA A 40 -25.64 -26.38 -30.86
CA ALA A 40 -25.15 -26.33 -29.49
C ALA A 40 -23.62 -26.38 -29.42
N PHE A 41 -22.99 -27.22 -30.25
CA PHE A 41 -21.53 -27.32 -30.35
C PHE A 41 -20.90 -26.01 -30.86
N ILE A 42 -21.41 -25.45 -31.96
CA ILE A 42 -20.92 -24.18 -32.52
C ILE A 42 -21.09 -23.04 -31.51
N GLY A 43 -22.25 -22.97 -30.84
CA GLY A 43 -22.52 -21.99 -29.80
C GLY A 43 -21.57 -22.12 -28.61
N GLY A 44 -21.39 -23.34 -28.10
CA GLY A 44 -20.48 -23.63 -26.99
C GLY A 44 -19.02 -23.36 -27.33
N PHE A 45 -18.56 -23.79 -28.51
CA PHE A 45 -17.19 -23.57 -28.98
C PHE A 45 -16.89 -22.09 -29.17
N SER A 46 -17.81 -21.33 -29.78
CA SER A 46 -17.68 -19.89 -29.97
C SER A 46 -17.64 -19.15 -28.63
N ALA A 47 -18.54 -19.48 -27.70
CA ALA A 47 -18.57 -18.89 -26.37
C ALA A 47 -17.27 -19.18 -25.59
N ALA A 48 -16.79 -20.43 -25.61
CA ALA A 48 -15.53 -20.80 -24.96
C ALA A 48 -14.34 -20.06 -25.56
N THR A 49 -14.26 -19.97 -26.89
CA THR A 49 -13.17 -19.25 -27.59
C THR A 49 -13.18 -17.77 -27.23
N ALA A 50 -14.36 -17.13 -27.25
CA ALA A 50 -14.50 -15.72 -26.89
C ALA A 50 -14.08 -15.45 -25.44
N MET A 51 -14.48 -16.33 -24.51
CA MET A 51 -14.12 -16.24 -23.10
C MET A 51 -12.60 -16.36 -22.89
N VAL A 52 -11.97 -17.38 -23.48
CA VAL A 52 -10.51 -17.58 -23.39
C VAL A 52 -9.75 -16.38 -23.93
N VAL A 53 -10.15 -15.83 -25.08
CA VAL A 53 -9.51 -14.64 -25.68
C VAL A 53 -9.66 -13.43 -24.76
N ALA A 54 -10.87 -13.16 -24.28
CA ALA A 54 -11.15 -12.00 -23.42
C ALA A 54 -10.37 -12.07 -22.10
N GLU A 55 -10.38 -13.23 -21.42
CA GLU A 55 -9.66 -13.44 -20.16
C GLU A 55 -8.15 -13.34 -20.34
N THR A 56 -7.61 -13.95 -21.39
CA THR A 56 -6.16 -13.91 -21.66
C THR A 56 -5.68 -12.48 -21.92
N ILE A 57 -6.45 -11.68 -22.67
CA ILE A 57 -6.12 -10.27 -22.92
C ILE A 57 -6.21 -9.46 -21.63
N ALA A 58 -7.24 -9.67 -20.82
CA ALA A 58 -7.42 -8.98 -19.55
C ALA A 58 -6.28 -9.29 -18.57
N LEU A 59 -6.01 -10.58 -18.33
CA LEU A 59 -4.93 -11.06 -17.47
C LEU A 59 -3.55 -10.56 -17.93
N SER A 60 -3.28 -10.60 -19.24
CA SER A 60 -2.02 -10.10 -19.78
C SER A 60 -1.85 -8.60 -19.57
N THR A 61 -2.94 -7.84 -19.70
CA THR A 61 -2.94 -6.39 -19.46
C THR A 61 -2.68 -6.08 -17.99
N MET A 62 -3.39 -6.74 -17.07
CA MET A 62 -3.20 -6.61 -15.62
C MET A 62 -1.77 -7.01 -15.21
N ALA A 63 -1.29 -8.17 -15.66
CA ALA A 63 0.07 -8.64 -15.35
C ALA A 63 1.16 -7.70 -15.88
N THR A 64 0.97 -7.15 -17.09
CA THR A 64 1.94 -6.20 -17.65
C THR A 64 1.96 -4.90 -16.84
N ASN A 65 0.79 -4.36 -16.50
CA ASN A 65 0.67 -3.06 -15.83
C ASN A 65 1.01 -3.11 -14.35
N ASP A 66 0.51 -4.12 -13.64
CA ASP A 66 0.54 -4.14 -12.18
C ASP A 66 1.74 -4.94 -11.64
N LEU A 67 2.25 -5.91 -12.41
CA LEU A 67 3.38 -6.75 -12.00
C LEU A 67 4.70 -6.31 -12.65
N LEU A 68 4.73 -6.18 -13.99
CA LEU A 68 5.98 -6.02 -14.73
C LEU A 68 6.38 -4.56 -14.98
N ALA A 69 5.44 -3.65 -15.26
CA ALA A 69 5.76 -2.24 -15.46
C ALA A 69 6.54 -1.62 -14.29
N PRO A 70 6.14 -1.79 -13.00
CA PRO A 70 6.94 -1.24 -11.89
C PRO A 70 8.33 -1.88 -11.76
N LEU A 71 8.50 -3.14 -12.16
CA LEU A 71 9.81 -3.82 -12.18
C LEU A 71 10.71 -3.31 -13.32
N LEU A 72 10.12 -3.02 -14.49
CA LEU A 72 10.82 -2.49 -15.66
C LEU A 72 11.20 -1.03 -15.47
N LEU A 73 10.33 -0.21 -14.87
CA LEU A 73 10.60 1.21 -14.59
C LEU A 73 11.67 1.41 -13.49
N ARG A 74 11.77 0.47 -12.53
CA ARG A 74 12.82 0.48 -11.50
C ARG A 74 14.22 0.26 -12.07
N ARG A 75 14.33 -0.41 -13.21
CA ARG A 75 15.58 -0.53 -13.97
C ARG A 75 15.58 0.57 -15.02
N GLN A 76 15.99 1.79 -14.61
CA GLN A 76 16.37 2.85 -15.56
C GLN A 76 17.32 2.22 -16.58
N THR A 77 16.83 1.97 -17.78
CA THR A 77 17.64 1.48 -18.88
C THR A 77 17.65 2.58 -19.93
N ASP A 78 18.86 2.95 -20.36
CA ASP A 78 19.24 4.04 -21.29
C ASP A 78 18.65 3.93 -22.70
N GLY A 79 17.43 3.41 -22.86
CA GLY A 79 16.74 3.28 -24.14
C GLY A 79 15.83 4.48 -24.40
N GLY A 80 15.99 5.13 -25.55
CA GLY A 80 15.11 6.23 -26.00
C GLY A 80 13.62 5.83 -26.02
N GLU A 81 12.74 6.83 -25.92
CA GLU A 81 11.29 6.72 -25.66
C GLU A 81 10.53 5.67 -26.51
N GLY A 82 11.03 5.33 -27.70
CA GLY A 82 10.43 4.31 -28.58
C GLY A 82 10.85 2.84 -28.33
N ASP A 83 11.87 2.56 -27.51
CA ASP A 83 12.29 1.17 -27.21
C ASP A 83 11.48 0.57 -26.05
N LEU A 84 11.05 1.40 -25.10
CA LEU A 84 10.22 0.97 -23.97
C LEU A 84 8.87 0.43 -24.44
N GLY A 85 8.19 1.13 -25.36
CA GLY A 85 6.92 0.68 -25.93
C GLY A 85 7.03 -0.67 -26.66
N ARG A 86 8.11 -0.88 -27.43
CA ARG A 86 8.37 -2.15 -28.14
C ARG A 86 8.72 -3.29 -27.17
N ARG A 87 9.41 -3.01 -26.07
CA ARG A 87 9.67 -4.00 -25.00
C ARG A 87 8.38 -4.39 -24.29
N LEU A 88 7.52 -3.43 -23.94
CA LEU A 88 6.23 -3.70 -23.31
C LEU A 88 5.32 -4.57 -24.19
N LEU A 89 5.30 -4.34 -25.51
CA LEU A 89 4.55 -5.18 -26.45
C LEU A 89 5.10 -6.61 -26.53
N ARG A 90 6.42 -6.79 -26.54
CA ARG A 90 7.03 -8.14 -26.50
C ARG A 90 6.71 -8.86 -25.20
N VAL A 91 6.85 -8.17 -24.07
CA VAL A 91 6.51 -8.69 -22.74
C VAL A 91 5.05 -9.14 -22.70
N ARG A 92 4.12 -8.33 -23.20
CA ARG A 92 2.70 -8.69 -23.25
C ARG A 92 2.45 -9.97 -24.07
N ARG A 93 3.08 -10.10 -25.24
CA ARG A 93 2.97 -11.30 -26.09
C ARG A 93 3.51 -12.55 -25.40
N VAL A 94 4.63 -12.44 -24.70
CA VAL A 94 5.20 -13.53 -23.90
C VAL A 94 4.26 -13.92 -22.76
N ILE A 95 3.64 -12.95 -22.08
CA ILE A 95 2.65 -13.23 -21.03
C ILE A 95 1.43 -13.95 -21.62
N ILE A 96 0.90 -13.52 -22.77
CA ILE A 96 -0.22 -14.20 -23.43
C ILE A 96 0.15 -15.66 -23.71
N ALA A 97 1.32 -15.90 -24.32
CA ALA A 97 1.80 -17.24 -24.61
C ALA A 97 1.97 -18.08 -23.33
N ALA A 98 2.50 -17.48 -22.26
CA ALA A 98 2.68 -18.15 -20.97
C ALA A 98 1.34 -18.50 -20.30
N ILE A 99 0.36 -17.60 -20.32
CA ILE A 99 -0.99 -17.84 -19.78
C ILE A 99 -1.66 -18.99 -20.55
N VAL A 100 -1.64 -18.93 -21.89
CA VAL A 100 -2.23 -19.99 -22.73
C VAL A 100 -1.51 -21.32 -22.51
N ALA A 101 -0.17 -21.33 -22.44
CA ALA A 101 0.59 -22.55 -22.16
C ALA A 101 0.28 -23.13 -20.78
N ALA A 102 0.16 -22.29 -19.75
CA ALA A 102 -0.21 -22.73 -18.40
C ALA A 102 -1.65 -23.27 -18.35
N ALA A 103 -2.59 -22.62 -19.03
CA ALA A 103 -3.97 -23.07 -19.13
C ALA A 103 -4.08 -24.42 -19.87
N LEU A 104 -3.35 -24.59 -20.97
CA LEU A 104 -3.26 -25.85 -21.70
C LEU A 104 -2.65 -26.96 -20.83
N TRP A 105 -1.52 -26.67 -20.18
CA TRP A 105 -0.86 -27.62 -19.28
C TRP A 105 -1.80 -28.07 -18.15
N TYR A 106 -2.50 -27.12 -17.51
CA TYR A 106 -3.47 -27.42 -16.45
C TYR A 106 -4.64 -28.25 -16.99
N GLY A 107 -5.22 -27.85 -18.13
CA GLY A 107 -6.32 -28.57 -18.77
C GLY A 107 -5.97 -29.99 -19.19
N THR A 108 -4.73 -30.27 -19.60
CA THR A 108 -4.28 -31.63 -19.95
C THR A 108 -3.82 -32.45 -18.74
N SER A 109 -3.53 -31.82 -17.60
CA SER A 109 -3.04 -32.51 -16.39
C SER A 109 -4.17 -32.93 -15.44
N ILE A 110 -5.34 -32.31 -15.57
CA ILE A 110 -6.54 -32.68 -14.81
C ILE A 110 -7.00 -34.08 -15.21
N GLY A 111 -7.21 -34.95 -14.22
CA GLY A 111 -7.86 -36.25 -14.44
C GLY A 111 -9.32 -36.08 -14.87
N ASP A 112 -9.83 -37.01 -15.70
CA ASP A 112 -11.18 -36.95 -16.29
C ASP A 112 -12.33 -36.83 -15.26
N GLU A 113 -12.06 -37.06 -13.98
CA GLU A 113 -13.05 -37.06 -12.89
C GLU A 113 -13.40 -35.66 -12.36
N LEU A 114 -12.61 -34.62 -12.63
CA LEU A 114 -12.90 -33.26 -12.15
C LEU A 114 -13.96 -32.58 -13.04
N SER A 115 -15.06 -32.18 -12.41
CA SER A 115 -16.09 -31.36 -13.07
C SER A 115 -15.63 -29.91 -13.28
N LEU A 116 -16.21 -29.21 -14.27
CA LEU A 116 -15.95 -27.78 -14.46
C LEU A 116 -16.28 -26.96 -13.20
N ALA A 117 -17.33 -27.35 -12.46
CA ALA A 117 -17.71 -26.71 -11.21
C ALA A 117 -16.62 -26.83 -10.14
N SER A 118 -15.98 -28.00 -10.03
CA SER A 118 -14.89 -28.23 -9.08
C SER A 118 -13.68 -27.34 -9.36
N ILE A 119 -13.32 -27.16 -10.63
CA ILE A 119 -12.24 -26.25 -11.06
C ILE A 119 -12.55 -24.82 -10.62
N GLY A 120 -13.79 -24.36 -10.85
CA GLY A 120 -14.25 -23.04 -10.41
C GLY A 120 -14.19 -22.86 -8.90
N LEU A 121 -14.61 -23.87 -8.13
CA LEU A 121 -14.55 -23.83 -6.67
C LEU A 121 -13.12 -23.77 -6.12
N ILE A 122 -12.18 -24.52 -6.71
CA ILE A 122 -10.75 -24.45 -6.36
C ILE A 122 -10.21 -23.02 -6.61
N ALA A 123 -10.56 -22.42 -7.77
CA ALA A 123 -10.16 -21.07 -8.11
C ALA A 123 -10.76 -20.03 -7.14
N PHE A 124 -12.05 -20.14 -6.78
CA PHE A 124 -12.68 -19.26 -5.80
C PHE A 124 -12.05 -19.38 -4.41
N ALA A 125 -11.67 -20.57 -3.97
CA ALA A 125 -10.91 -20.75 -2.73
C ALA A 125 -9.54 -20.05 -2.78
N GLY A 126 -8.92 -19.98 -3.96
CA GLY A 126 -7.69 -19.21 -4.19
C GLY A 126 -7.92 -17.70 -4.12
N VAL A 127 -8.98 -17.19 -4.75
CA VAL A 127 -9.37 -15.77 -4.68
C VAL A 127 -9.78 -15.36 -3.25
N ALA A 128 -10.40 -16.27 -2.50
CA ALA A 128 -10.79 -16.00 -1.12
C ALA A 128 -9.60 -15.67 -0.20
N GLN A 129 -8.35 -16.02 -0.59
CA GLN A 129 -7.15 -15.67 0.19
C GLN A 129 -6.92 -14.16 0.34
N PHE A 130 -7.50 -13.33 -0.54
CA PHE A 130 -7.45 -11.87 -0.40
C PHE A 130 -8.45 -11.34 0.65
N ALA A 131 -9.50 -12.10 0.98
CA ALA A 131 -10.59 -11.64 1.83
C ALA A 131 -10.14 -11.26 3.25
N PRO A 132 -9.30 -12.03 3.98
CA PRO A 132 -8.89 -11.66 5.33
C PRO A 132 -8.22 -10.29 5.41
N ALA A 133 -7.29 -10.00 4.49
CA ALA A 133 -6.56 -8.73 4.47
C ALA A 133 -7.49 -7.56 4.09
N LEU A 134 -8.37 -7.75 3.09
CA LEU A 134 -9.33 -6.72 2.68
C LEU A 134 -10.33 -6.39 3.80
N ILE A 135 -10.92 -7.42 4.42
CA ILE A 135 -11.86 -7.26 5.53
C ILE A 135 -11.17 -6.60 6.72
N ALA A 136 -9.94 -7.01 7.06
CA ALA A 136 -9.22 -6.41 8.17
C ALA A 136 -8.88 -4.94 7.91
N THR A 137 -8.49 -4.60 6.67
CA THR A 137 -8.14 -3.23 6.30
C THR A 137 -9.35 -2.30 6.37
N VAL A 138 -10.48 -2.71 5.79
CA VAL A 138 -11.71 -1.90 5.72
C VAL A 138 -12.47 -1.91 7.05
N GLY A 139 -12.58 -3.06 7.71
CA GLY A 139 -13.40 -3.24 8.92
C GLY A 139 -12.72 -2.81 10.21
N TRP A 140 -11.40 -2.97 10.32
CA TRP A 140 -10.66 -2.73 11.57
C TRP A 140 -9.50 -1.73 11.42
N GLY A 141 -9.34 -1.09 10.26
CA GLY A 141 -8.24 -0.16 10.02
C GLY A 141 -6.86 -0.84 10.04
N PHE A 142 -6.79 -2.14 9.75
CA PHE A 142 -5.53 -2.87 9.70
C PHE A 142 -4.62 -2.30 8.59
N ALA A 143 -3.39 -1.92 8.96
CA ALA A 143 -2.44 -1.28 8.04
C ALA A 143 -1.06 -1.99 7.96
N ASP A 144 -0.95 -3.22 8.47
CA ASP A 144 0.33 -3.94 8.51
C ASP A 144 0.57 -4.76 7.22
N THR A 145 1.28 -4.14 6.27
CA THR A 145 1.58 -4.75 4.97
C THR A 145 2.43 -6.02 5.09
N ARG A 146 3.29 -6.15 6.10
CA ARG A 146 4.14 -7.34 6.25
C ARG A 146 3.32 -8.53 6.73
N ALA A 147 2.46 -8.30 7.72
CA ALA A 147 1.53 -9.31 8.21
C ALA A 147 0.55 -9.74 7.11
N ALA A 148 -0.04 -8.81 6.35
CA ALA A 148 -0.90 -9.15 5.20
C ALA A 148 -0.17 -10.00 4.16
N ARG A 149 1.05 -9.63 3.77
CA ARG A 149 1.85 -10.42 2.81
C ARG A 149 2.18 -11.80 3.33
N GLY A 150 2.56 -11.92 4.61
CA GLY A 150 2.86 -13.21 5.23
C GLY A 150 1.65 -14.13 5.29
N GLY A 151 0.49 -13.59 5.68
CA GLY A 151 -0.79 -14.31 5.64
C GLY A 151 -1.15 -14.79 4.23
N LEU A 152 -1.12 -13.88 3.25
CA LEU A 152 -1.43 -14.21 1.86
C LEU A 152 -0.52 -15.29 1.29
N ILE A 153 0.80 -15.17 1.48
CA ILE A 153 1.78 -16.16 0.99
C ILE A 153 1.53 -17.51 1.65
N GLY A 154 1.37 -17.57 2.97
CA GLY A 154 1.12 -18.82 3.68
C GLY A 154 -0.20 -19.47 3.26
N GLY A 155 -1.27 -18.68 3.13
CA GLY A 155 -2.57 -19.15 2.65
C GLY A 155 -2.51 -19.72 1.24
N VAL A 156 -1.89 -19.01 0.30
CA VAL A 156 -1.72 -19.47 -1.10
C VAL A 156 -0.87 -20.73 -1.17
N VAL A 157 0.19 -20.86 -0.36
CA VAL A 157 1.02 -22.08 -0.31
C VAL A 157 0.19 -23.28 0.17
N VAL A 158 -0.58 -23.11 1.24
CA VAL A 158 -1.44 -24.19 1.76
C VAL A 158 -2.57 -24.52 0.79
N TRP A 159 -3.18 -23.52 0.16
CA TRP A 159 -4.18 -23.71 -0.89
C TRP A 159 -3.60 -24.50 -2.08
N ALA A 160 -2.41 -24.11 -2.55
CA ALA A 160 -1.76 -24.78 -3.66
C ALA A 160 -1.46 -26.23 -3.29
N TYR A 161 -1.00 -26.48 -2.07
CA TYR A 161 -0.71 -27.80 -1.55
C TYR A 161 -1.95 -28.70 -1.40
N CYS A 162 -3.03 -28.19 -0.80
CA CYS A 162 -4.22 -28.97 -0.50
C CYS A 162 -5.17 -29.14 -1.68
N LEU A 163 -5.27 -28.15 -2.58
CA LEU A 163 -6.30 -28.12 -3.62
C LEU A 163 -5.73 -28.16 -5.04
N LEU A 164 -4.69 -27.38 -5.34
CA LEU A 164 -4.13 -27.31 -6.70
C LEU A 164 -3.23 -28.50 -7.04
N MET A 165 -2.39 -28.93 -6.09
CA MET A 165 -1.40 -29.96 -6.32
C MET A 165 -2.05 -31.35 -6.54
N PRO A 166 -3.03 -31.78 -5.73
CA PRO A 166 -3.69 -33.06 -5.94
C PRO A 166 -4.53 -33.11 -7.22
N SER A 167 -5.02 -31.96 -7.72
CA SER A 167 -5.78 -31.91 -8.98
C SER A 167 -4.93 -32.09 -10.23
N VAL A 168 -3.63 -31.79 -10.14
CA VAL A 168 -2.65 -31.91 -11.24
C VAL A 168 -1.81 -33.17 -11.12
N LEU A 169 -1.39 -33.52 -9.90
CA LEU A 169 -0.47 -34.62 -9.63
C LEU A 169 -1.25 -35.79 -9.01
N GLY A 170 -1.84 -36.61 -9.87
CA GLY A 170 -2.55 -37.83 -9.45
C GLY A 170 -1.68 -38.71 -8.54
N GLY A 171 -2.21 -39.08 -7.37
CA GLY A 171 -1.49 -39.91 -6.39
C GLY A 171 -0.44 -39.19 -5.54
N PHE A 172 -0.24 -37.88 -5.71
CA PHE A 172 0.66 -37.07 -4.88
C PHE A 172 0.27 -37.13 -3.39
N GLY A 173 -1.01 -36.91 -3.09
CA GLY A 173 -1.51 -36.93 -1.71
C GLY A 173 -1.30 -38.28 -1.03
N ALA A 174 -1.67 -39.38 -1.71
CA ALA A 174 -1.48 -40.73 -1.18
C ALA A 174 -0.01 -41.09 -0.90
N SER A 175 0.90 -40.68 -1.81
CA SER A 175 2.34 -40.91 -1.65
C SER A 175 2.91 -40.15 -0.46
N LEU A 176 2.48 -38.89 -0.28
CA LEU A 176 2.95 -38.03 0.78
C LEU A 176 2.32 -38.37 2.13
N ALA A 177 1.05 -38.78 2.16
CA ALA A 177 0.41 -39.34 3.34
C ALA A 177 1.18 -40.58 3.81
N LYS A 178 1.56 -41.48 2.89
CA LYS A 178 2.36 -42.66 3.23
C LYS A 178 3.75 -42.28 3.78
N ALA A 179 4.43 -41.31 3.17
CA ALA A 179 5.76 -40.86 3.59
C ALA A 179 5.77 -40.10 4.93
N SER A 180 4.72 -39.32 5.21
CA SER A 180 4.58 -38.51 6.43
C SER A 180 3.83 -39.20 7.57
N GLY A 181 3.42 -40.47 7.39
CA GLY A 181 2.55 -41.17 8.32
C GLY A 181 1.13 -40.57 8.40
N GLY A 182 0.72 -39.77 7.42
CA GLY A 182 -0.59 -39.12 7.32
C GLY A 182 -0.65 -37.73 7.95
N LEU A 183 0.48 -37.17 8.42
CA LEU A 183 0.49 -35.80 8.97
C LEU A 183 0.40 -34.74 7.87
N LEU A 184 1.01 -35.00 6.73
CA LEU A 184 1.01 -34.11 5.56
C LEU A 184 0.07 -34.68 4.48
N ASP A 185 -1.05 -35.26 4.86
CA ASP A 185 -2.07 -35.64 3.88
C ASP A 185 -2.78 -34.36 3.37
N PRO A 186 -2.80 -34.06 2.05
CA PRO A 186 -3.54 -32.92 1.51
C PRO A 186 -5.04 -32.95 1.84
N ASP A 187 -5.65 -34.13 1.90
CA ASP A 187 -7.08 -34.31 2.17
C ASP A 187 -7.42 -34.30 3.66
N ALA A 188 -6.43 -34.60 4.50
CA ALA A 188 -6.56 -34.68 5.95
C ALA A 188 -5.33 -34.11 6.67
N LEU A 189 -5.02 -32.83 6.41
CA LEU A 189 -3.84 -32.17 6.98
C LEU A 189 -3.85 -32.27 8.50
N MET A 190 -2.70 -32.59 9.09
CA MET A 190 -2.55 -32.86 10.53
C MET A 190 -3.46 -34.00 11.04
N ARG A 191 -3.87 -34.91 10.16
CA ARG A 191 -4.87 -35.98 10.41
C ARG A 191 -6.28 -35.47 10.75
N VAL A 192 -6.60 -34.23 10.39
CA VAL A 192 -7.92 -33.65 10.58
C VAL A 192 -8.60 -33.54 9.22
N ALA A 193 -9.70 -34.28 9.05
CA ALA A 193 -10.52 -34.24 7.84
C ALA A 193 -11.80 -33.41 8.10
N LEU A 194 -11.84 -32.19 7.56
CA LEU A 194 -12.99 -31.30 7.67
C LEU A 194 -13.88 -31.41 6.43
N GLY A 195 -14.78 -32.39 6.44
CA GLY A 195 -15.77 -32.57 5.36
C GLY A 195 -15.14 -33.02 4.04
N SER A 196 -15.50 -32.36 2.94
CA SER A 196 -14.94 -32.67 1.61
C SER A 196 -13.52 -32.12 1.45
N PRO A 197 -12.69 -32.68 0.53
CA PRO A 197 -11.34 -32.17 0.26
C PRO A 197 -11.29 -30.66 -0.01
N LEU A 198 -12.30 -30.15 -0.74
CA LEU A 198 -12.45 -28.73 -1.02
C LEU A 198 -12.66 -27.91 0.26
N VAL A 199 -13.56 -28.35 1.14
CA VAL A 199 -13.83 -27.67 2.43
C VAL A 199 -12.59 -27.71 3.30
N ASN A 200 -11.95 -28.87 3.42
CA ASN A 200 -10.75 -29.06 4.22
C ASN A 200 -9.61 -28.12 3.76
N GLY A 201 -9.29 -28.14 2.46
CA GLY A 201 -8.24 -27.28 1.91
C GLY A 201 -8.55 -25.78 2.02
N THR A 202 -9.82 -25.40 1.90
CA THR A 202 -10.25 -24.00 2.07
C THR A 202 -10.11 -23.55 3.53
N VAL A 203 -10.53 -24.37 4.49
CA VAL A 203 -10.42 -24.05 5.92
C VAL A 203 -8.96 -23.96 6.35
N TRP A 204 -8.12 -24.90 5.95
CA TRP A 204 -6.69 -24.88 6.30
C TRP A 204 -5.96 -23.70 5.68
N SER A 205 -6.20 -23.41 4.40
CA SER A 205 -5.54 -22.29 3.72
C SER A 205 -5.93 -20.93 4.32
N LEU A 206 -7.24 -20.68 4.51
CA LEU A 206 -7.72 -19.45 5.16
C LEU A 206 -7.30 -19.37 6.64
N GLY A 207 -7.33 -20.50 7.35
CA GLY A 207 -6.90 -20.59 8.74
C GLY A 207 -5.43 -20.20 8.90
N VAL A 208 -4.54 -20.75 8.07
CA VAL A 208 -3.12 -20.40 8.05
C VAL A 208 -2.90 -18.94 7.63
N ASN A 209 -3.66 -18.45 6.66
CA ASN A 209 -3.62 -17.05 6.23
C ASN A 209 -3.92 -16.10 7.40
N ILE A 210 -5.06 -16.30 8.06
CA ILE A 210 -5.47 -15.49 9.21
C ILE A 210 -4.49 -15.65 10.38
N ALA A 211 -4.04 -16.87 10.68
CA ALA A 211 -3.13 -17.14 11.78
C ALA A 211 -1.75 -16.50 11.57
N LEU A 212 -1.19 -16.57 10.36
CA LEU A 212 0.07 -15.91 10.04
C LEU A 212 -0.07 -14.39 10.02
N MET A 213 -1.17 -13.87 9.48
CA MET A 213 -1.45 -12.44 9.50
C MET A 213 -1.54 -11.92 10.95
N ALA A 214 -2.37 -12.54 11.78
CA ALA A 214 -2.52 -12.17 13.19
C ALA A 214 -1.21 -12.40 13.97
N GLY A 215 -0.56 -13.55 13.77
CA GLY A 215 0.68 -13.92 14.45
C GLY A 215 1.83 -12.98 14.14
N LEU A 216 2.04 -12.60 12.87
CA LEU A 216 3.07 -11.63 12.47
C LEU A 216 2.76 -10.23 12.98
N HIS A 217 1.49 -9.83 12.97
CA HIS A 217 1.07 -8.54 13.51
C HIS A 217 1.31 -8.45 15.02
N LEU A 218 0.89 -9.48 15.77
CA LEU A 218 1.11 -9.60 17.22
C LEU A 218 2.59 -9.76 17.56
N TYR A 219 3.36 -10.49 16.76
CA TYR A 219 4.81 -10.63 16.95
C TYR A 219 5.51 -9.28 16.75
N ALA A 220 5.15 -8.52 15.71
CA ALA A 220 5.68 -7.18 15.49
C ALA A 220 5.32 -6.25 16.65
N ALA A 221 4.08 -6.29 17.15
CA ALA A 221 3.65 -5.55 18.32
C ALA A 221 4.41 -5.96 19.59
N ARG A 222 4.54 -7.27 19.84
CA ARG A 222 5.27 -7.82 21.00
C ARG A 222 6.75 -7.51 20.95
N ARG A 223 7.37 -7.50 19.77
CA ARG A 223 8.79 -7.13 19.61
C ARG A 223 9.03 -5.65 19.91
N ARG A 224 8.04 -4.78 19.63
CA ARG A 224 8.08 -3.37 20.09
C ARG A 224 7.98 -3.27 21.62
N VAL A 225 7.21 -4.16 22.26
CA VAL A 225 6.98 -4.14 23.72
C VAL A 225 8.09 -4.83 24.53
N PHE A 226 8.59 -5.99 24.09
CA PHE A 226 9.56 -6.83 24.82
C PHE A 226 10.99 -6.75 24.29
N GLY A 227 11.16 -6.37 23.03
CA GLY A 227 12.47 -6.09 22.47
C GLY A 227 12.91 -4.70 22.90
N GLY A 228 13.40 -4.57 24.13
CA GLY A 228 13.99 -3.35 24.70
C GLY A 228 15.23 -2.81 23.97
N ARG A 229 15.32 -3.01 22.66
CA ARG A 229 16.06 -2.12 21.77
C ARG A 229 15.10 -1.01 21.42
N HIS A 230 14.98 0.00 22.30
CA HIS A 230 14.61 1.32 21.80
C HIS A 230 15.60 1.60 20.69
N SER A 231 15.10 1.65 19.47
CA SER A 231 15.89 2.13 18.36
C SER A 231 16.39 3.52 18.76
N VAL A 232 17.50 3.98 18.20
CA VAL A 232 18.00 5.36 18.38
C VAL A 232 16.98 6.42 17.89
N LEU A 233 15.78 5.97 17.48
CA LEU A 233 14.68 6.70 16.85
C LEU A 233 13.32 6.43 17.54
N ASP A 234 13.28 5.81 18.74
CA ASP A 234 12.02 5.67 19.47
C ASP A 234 11.54 7.05 19.94
N HIS A 235 10.22 7.28 19.86
CA HIS A 235 9.60 8.53 20.30
C HIS A 235 9.72 8.67 21.82
N VAL A 236 10.54 9.62 22.26
CA VAL A 236 10.76 9.94 23.68
C VAL A 236 9.74 11.01 24.06
N THR A 237 8.81 10.64 24.94
CA THR A 237 7.69 11.48 25.40
C THR A 237 7.86 11.95 26.83
N THR A 238 8.60 11.19 27.64
CA THR A 238 8.76 11.44 29.08
C THR A 238 10.20 11.79 29.47
N PHE A 239 10.35 12.49 30.58
CA PHE A 239 11.65 12.86 31.14
C PHE A 239 12.51 11.63 31.50
N GLY A 240 11.88 10.56 32.00
CA GLY A 240 12.55 9.29 32.26
C GLY A 240 13.12 8.65 31.00
N GLU A 241 12.37 8.64 29.89
CA GLU A 241 12.85 8.15 28.60
C GLU A 241 14.02 8.99 28.07
N LEU A 242 13.97 10.32 28.26
CA LEU A 242 15.04 11.22 27.82
C LEU A 242 16.34 10.95 28.61
N LYS A 243 16.22 10.70 29.91
CA LYS A 243 17.35 10.34 30.77
C LYS A 243 17.97 9.01 30.33
N ILE A 244 17.16 8.00 30.01
CA ILE A 244 17.62 6.73 29.45
C ILE A 244 18.34 6.93 28.11
N LEU A 245 17.83 7.83 27.24
CA LEU A 245 18.47 8.16 25.97
C LEU A 245 19.88 8.74 26.20
N VAL A 246 20.02 9.73 27.09
CA VAL A 246 21.32 10.38 27.38
C VAL A 246 22.30 9.43 28.07
N ALA A 247 21.83 8.62 29.02
CA ALA A 247 22.64 7.63 29.72
C ALA A 247 23.30 6.60 28.79
N ARG A 248 22.71 6.32 27.62
CA ARG A 248 23.33 5.43 26.62
C ARG A 248 24.59 5.99 25.98
N PHE A 249 24.75 7.31 25.96
CA PHE A 249 25.90 7.98 25.36
C PHE A 249 26.93 8.40 26.38
N VAL A 250 26.49 8.90 27.54
CA VAL A 250 27.37 9.50 28.56
C VAL A 250 27.45 8.66 29.84
N GLY A 251 26.65 7.60 29.97
CA GLY A 251 26.55 6.78 31.19
C GLY A 251 25.53 7.30 32.20
N ASP A 252 25.07 6.41 33.09
CA ASP A 252 23.98 6.69 34.04
C ASP A 252 24.32 7.80 35.05
N ALA A 253 25.57 7.87 35.50
CA ALA A 253 26.02 8.87 36.48
C ALA A 253 25.98 10.30 35.92
N GLU A 254 26.54 10.51 34.73
CA GLU A 254 26.57 11.81 34.06
C GLU A 254 25.19 12.25 33.55
N ALA A 255 24.35 11.30 33.13
CA ALA A 255 22.96 11.58 32.79
C ALA A 255 22.14 12.00 34.01
N ALA A 256 22.35 11.37 35.17
CA ALA A 256 21.71 11.77 36.42
C ALA A 256 22.17 13.15 36.89
N GLU A 257 23.48 13.41 36.92
CA GLU A 257 24.02 14.71 37.35
C GLU A 257 23.55 15.86 36.43
N GLY A 258 23.49 15.61 35.12
CA GLY A 258 23.12 16.63 34.14
C GLY A 258 21.62 16.89 33.98
N LEU A 259 20.75 15.92 34.32
CA LEU A 259 19.29 16.02 34.10
C LEU A 259 18.47 16.07 35.38
N ASP A 260 18.85 15.39 36.47
CA ASP A 260 18.08 15.38 37.73
C ASP A 260 17.83 16.76 38.36
N PRO A 261 18.68 17.80 38.15
CA PRO A 261 18.36 19.16 38.56
C PRO A 261 17.16 19.80 37.82
N LEU A 262 16.79 19.28 36.65
CA LEU A 262 15.70 19.82 35.82
C LEU A 262 14.35 19.19 36.14
N SER A 263 14.31 17.90 36.44
CA SER A 263 13.13 17.20 36.96
C SER A 263 13.56 15.93 37.67
N ARG A 264 12.89 15.62 38.79
CA ARG A 264 13.05 14.33 39.49
C ARG A 264 11.90 13.36 39.23
N ASP A 265 10.87 13.81 38.52
CA ASP A 265 9.72 13.00 38.15
C ASP A 265 9.98 12.32 36.79
N PRO A 266 10.10 10.98 36.73
CA PRO A 266 10.30 10.25 35.48
C PRO A 266 9.13 10.39 34.49
N GLY A 267 7.91 10.67 34.97
CA GLY A 267 6.71 10.82 34.14
C GLY A 267 6.50 12.24 33.58
N ALA A 268 7.35 13.20 33.95
CA ALA A 268 7.19 14.59 33.53
C ALA A 268 7.33 14.76 31.99
N PRO A 269 6.57 15.68 31.37
CA PRO A 269 6.75 16.00 29.96
C PRO A 269 8.12 16.64 29.69
N ILE A 270 8.61 16.47 28.46
CA ILE A 270 9.93 16.99 28.07
C ILE A 270 9.84 18.46 27.70
N ASP A 271 10.41 19.31 28.56
CA ASP A 271 10.54 20.73 28.28
C ASP A 271 11.75 21.04 27.39
N GLY A 272 11.70 22.17 26.68
CA GLY A 272 12.79 22.61 25.79
C GLY A 272 14.14 22.82 26.50
N ARG A 273 14.17 22.97 27.84
CA ARG A 273 15.41 23.02 28.63
C ARG A 273 16.04 21.63 28.75
N ALA A 274 15.23 20.60 29.02
CA ALA A 274 15.66 19.22 29.12
C ALA A 274 16.20 18.70 27.79
N ALA A 275 15.51 18.99 26.68
CA ALA A 275 15.97 18.63 25.34
C ALA A 275 17.34 19.25 24.99
N ARG A 276 17.54 20.54 25.29
CA ARG A 276 18.83 21.21 25.05
C ARG A 276 19.96 20.68 25.92
N GLN A 277 19.66 20.34 27.17
CA GLN A 277 20.67 19.78 28.07
C GLN A 277 21.06 18.37 27.64
N ALA A 278 20.09 17.54 27.23
CA ALA A 278 20.33 16.24 26.63
C ALA A 278 21.21 16.33 25.36
N GLU A 279 20.92 17.29 24.48
CA GLU A 279 21.74 17.56 23.29
C GLU A 279 23.18 17.92 23.65
N ARG A 280 23.41 18.77 24.66
CA ARG A 280 24.76 19.14 25.11
C ARG A 280 25.55 17.97 25.66
N LEU A 281 24.91 17.14 26.50
CA LEU A 281 25.54 15.97 27.12
C LEU A 281 25.95 14.96 26.04
N ILE A 282 25.05 14.67 25.10
CA ILE A 282 25.35 13.77 23.97
C ILE A 282 26.41 14.38 23.04
N ALA A 283 26.36 15.70 22.80
CA ALA A 283 27.33 16.40 21.95
C ALA A 283 28.77 16.31 22.47
N GLY A 284 28.95 16.18 23.79
CA GLY A 284 30.26 15.96 24.41
C GLY A 284 30.94 14.66 23.97
N VAL A 285 30.16 13.66 23.52
CA VAL A 285 30.67 12.34 23.13
C VAL A 285 30.74 12.17 21.61
N ILE A 286 29.69 12.59 20.89
CA ILE A 286 29.53 12.30 19.45
C ILE A 286 29.50 13.55 18.54
N GLY A 287 29.71 14.74 19.12
CA GLY A 287 29.69 16.02 18.41
C GLY A 287 28.28 16.63 18.25
N ALA A 288 28.22 17.96 18.28
CA ALA A 288 26.98 18.73 18.27
C ALA A 288 26.02 18.44 17.09
N PRO A 289 26.47 18.27 15.83
CA PRO A 289 25.57 18.00 14.72
C PRO A 289 24.82 16.66 14.85
N SER A 290 25.54 15.62 15.29
CA SER A 290 25.01 14.27 15.47
C SER A 290 24.07 14.18 16.68
N ALA A 291 24.45 14.82 17.79
CA ALA A 291 23.64 14.89 19.00
C ALA A 291 22.30 15.58 18.74
N ARG A 292 22.32 16.69 17.98
CA ARG A 292 21.11 17.41 17.60
C ARG A 292 20.17 16.55 16.79
N LEU A 293 20.68 15.79 15.81
CA LEU A 293 19.88 14.91 14.97
C LEU A 293 19.21 13.80 15.80
N ILE A 294 19.94 13.19 16.74
CA ILE A 294 19.42 12.11 17.58
C ILE A 294 18.36 12.61 18.56
N VAL A 295 18.58 13.74 19.23
CA VAL A 295 17.60 14.31 20.16
C VAL A 295 16.36 14.78 19.42
N THR A 296 16.52 15.43 18.27
CA THR A 296 15.37 15.89 17.49
C THR A 296 14.58 14.73 16.88
N SER A 297 15.23 13.70 16.33
CA SER A 297 14.55 12.52 15.79
C SER A 297 13.84 11.68 16.86
N SER A 298 14.45 11.57 18.05
CA SER A 298 13.86 10.83 19.17
C SER A 298 12.67 11.58 19.77
N LEU A 299 12.69 12.91 19.83
CA LEU A 299 11.55 13.70 20.30
C LEU A 299 10.42 13.81 19.24
N ALA A 300 10.71 13.53 17.97
CA ALA A 300 9.77 13.59 16.85
C ALA A 300 9.03 12.27 16.59
N GLY A 301 9.66 11.11 16.84
CA GLY A 301 9.09 9.79 16.57
C GLY A 301 9.10 9.38 15.08
N SER A 302 8.77 8.11 14.79
CA SER A 302 8.82 7.53 13.42
C SER A 302 7.64 7.93 12.53
N ALA A 303 7.29 9.21 12.53
CA ALA A 303 6.53 9.89 11.50
C ALA A 303 7.11 11.30 11.46
N MET A 304 7.84 11.65 10.40
CA MET A 304 8.12 13.05 10.11
C MET A 304 6.78 13.75 9.84
N GLU A 305 6.15 14.26 10.89
CA GLU A 305 5.09 15.24 10.76
C GLU A 305 5.72 16.62 10.53
N VAL A 306 5.05 17.40 9.68
CA VAL A 306 5.49 18.68 9.12
C VAL A 306 5.90 19.72 10.19
N GLY A 307 5.55 19.50 11.46
CA GLY A 307 6.02 20.29 12.61
C GLY A 307 7.53 20.20 12.89
N ASP A 308 8.22 19.12 12.52
CA ASP A 308 9.65 18.97 12.80
C ASP A 308 10.56 19.62 11.76
N VAL A 309 10.05 19.84 10.54
CA VAL A 309 10.70 20.70 9.53
C VAL A 309 10.70 22.16 10.01
N VAL A 310 9.65 22.59 10.70
CA VAL A 310 9.54 23.95 11.27
C VAL A 310 10.55 24.18 12.39
N ARG A 311 10.84 23.17 13.23
CA ARG A 311 11.83 23.28 14.33
C ARG A 311 13.27 23.29 13.84
N LEU A 312 13.57 22.70 12.68
CA LEU A 312 14.88 22.77 12.03
C LEU A 312 15.16 24.14 11.39
N LEU A 313 14.12 24.92 11.09
CA LEU A 313 14.23 26.26 10.52
C LEU A 313 14.52 27.37 11.56
N ASP A 314 14.32 27.10 12.86
CA ASP A 314 14.19 28.15 13.88
C ASP A 314 15.43 28.43 14.76
N GLN A 315 16.66 28.09 14.34
CA GLN A 315 17.85 28.47 15.12
C GLN A 315 18.90 29.24 14.32
N ARG A 316 18.54 30.51 14.09
CA ARG A 316 19.37 31.72 13.89
C ARG A 316 20.64 31.58 13.04
N GLY A 317 20.44 31.85 11.74
CA GLY A 317 21.23 32.79 10.94
C GLY A 317 22.74 32.88 11.20
N ARG A 318 23.51 32.00 10.57
CA ARG A 318 24.83 32.30 10.00
C ARG A 318 25.38 31.10 9.23
N SER A 319 25.10 31.04 7.93
CA SER A 319 26.04 30.69 6.84
C SER A 319 25.25 30.38 5.56
N LEU A 320 24.87 31.45 4.87
CA LEU A 320 24.13 31.51 3.60
C LEU A 320 24.83 30.81 2.40
N ARG A 321 25.78 29.90 2.63
CA ARG A 321 26.47 29.17 1.54
C ARG A 321 26.39 27.65 1.64
N PHE A 322 26.01 27.09 2.78
CA PHE A 322 25.93 25.62 2.94
C PHE A 322 24.53 25.04 2.62
N SER A 323 23.50 25.90 2.55
CA SER A 323 22.09 25.49 2.40
C SER A 323 21.65 25.10 0.99
N ARG A 324 22.41 25.36 -0.08
CA ARG A 324 21.87 25.18 -1.44
C ARG A 324 21.90 23.72 -1.93
N SER A 325 22.86 22.91 -1.49
CA SER A 325 22.95 21.49 -1.89
C SER A 325 22.14 20.56 -1.00
N LEU A 326 21.99 20.88 0.29
CA LEU A 326 21.25 20.03 1.23
C LEU A 326 19.73 20.24 1.18
N LEU A 327 19.24 21.45 0.84
CA LEU A 327 17.80 21.67 0.66
C LEU A 327 17.23 20.92 -0.55
N SER A 328 17.98 20.77 -1.64
CA SER A 328 17.53 19.94 -2.78
C SER A 328 17.45 18.47 -2.41
N ALA A 329 18.50 17.93 -1.77
CA ALA A 329 18.62 16.48 -1.57
C ALA A 329 17.60 15.87 -0.59
N THR A 330 17.12 16.60 0.43
CA THR A 330 16.11 16.09 1.39
C THR A 330 14.66 16.43 1.04
N LEU A 331 14.42 17.43 0.18
CA LEU A 331 13.07 17.81 -0.27
C LEU A 331 12.64 17.11 -1.57
N GLU A 332 13.56 16.46 -2.28
CA GLU A 332 13.30 15.70 -3.52
C GLU A 332 12.57 14.37 -3.31
N THR A 333 12.37 13.93 -2.06
CA THR A 333 11.80 12.61 -1.72
C THR A 333 10.48 12.64 -0.97
N ILE A 334 9.86 13.81 -0.81
CA ILE A 334 8.61 13.98 -0.04
C ILE A 334 7.46 14.33 -1.01
N ASP A 335 6.40 13.53 -0.99
CA ASP A 335 5.23 13.60 -1.89
C ASP A 335 4.41 14.91 -1.83
N PRO A 336 4.24 15.59 -0.67
CA PRO A 336 3.58 16.89 -0.62
C PRO A 336 4.41 18.08 -1.13
N GLY A 337 3.73 19.05 -1.77
CA GLY A 337 4.26 20.40 -2.01
C GLY A 337 4.32 21.20 -0.71
N VAL A 338 5.39 21.96 -0.48
CA VAL A 338 5.61 22.73 0.76
C VAL A 338 6.01 24.16 0.41
N SER A 339 5.41 25.13 1.12
CA SER A 339 5.81 26.54 1.10
C SER A 339 5.94 27.11 2.52
N VAL A 340 6.91 28.00 2.71
CA VAL A 340 7.20 28.66 3.98
C VAL A 340 7.14 30.17 3.78
N ILE A 341 6.40 30.83 4.67
CA ILE A 341 6.11 32.26 4.63
C ILE A 341 6.64 32.89 5.93
N ASP A 342 7.30 34.04 5.83
CA ASP A 342 7.79 34.78 7.01
C ASP A 342 6.68 35.60 7.70
N ALA A 343 7.03 36.25 8.81
CA ALA A 343 6.10 37.11 9.56
C ALA A 343 5.59 38.33 8.76
N ASN A 344 6.25 38.71 7.67
CA ASN A 344 5.85 39.81 6.78
C ASN A 344 5.04 39.31 5.58
N LEU A 345 4.55 38.06 5.63
CA LEU A 345 3.78 37.41 4.57
C LEU A 345 4.56 37.29 3.24
N ARG A 346 5.88 37.10 3.31
CA ARG A 346 6.74 36.85 2.14
C ARG A 346 7.18 35.40 2.08
N LEU A 347 7.22 34.85 0.87
CA LEU A 347 7.69 33.49 0.63
C LEU A 347 9.21 33.42 0.87
N VAL A 348 9.66 32.50 1.71
CA VAL A 348 11.08 32.34 2.07
C VAL A 348 11.66 30.99 1.68
N ALA A 349 10.84 29.95 1.57
CA ALA A 349 11.27 28.63 1.08
C ALA A 349 10.11 27.88 0.42
N TRP A 350 10.45 26.99 -0.50
CA TRP A 350 9.52 26.07 -1.16
C TRP A 350 10.27 24.83 -1.67
N ASN A 351 9.54 23.75 -1.93
CA ASN A 351 10.09 22.59 -2.65
C ASN A 351 9.65 22.58 -4.13
N PRO A 352 10.31 21.80 -5.01
CA PRO A 352 9.93 21.72 -6.43
C PRO A 352 8.47 21.28 -6.65
N ARG A 353 7.97 20.35 -5.81
CA ARG A 353 6.57 19.90 -5.86
C ARG A 353 5.56 21.02 -5.71
N TYR A 354 5.83 22.05 -4.91
CA TYR A 354 4.95 23.21 -4.79
C TYR A 354 4.80 23.96 -6.13
N VAL A 355 5.90 24.13 -6.86
CA VAL A 355 5.93 24.81 -8.16
C VAL A 355 5.17 24.00 -9.20
N GLU A 356 5.46 22.70 -9.29
CA GLU A 356 4.78 21.77 -10.21
C GLU A 356 3.28 21.68 -9.92
N MET A 357 2.90 21.63 -8.64
CA MET A 357 1.50 21.44 -8.25
C MET A 357 0.64 22.63 -8.66
N PHE A 358 1.13 23.85 -8.51
CA PHE A 358 0.39 25.06 -8.90
C PHE A 358 0.72 25.56 -10.30
N ASP A 359 1.60 24.87 -11.02
CA ASP A 359 1.96 25.16 -12.40
C ASP A 359 2.38 26.63 -12.57
N TYR A 360 3.26 27.08 -11.66
CA TYR A 360 3.80 28.43 -11.69
C TYR A 360 4.83 28.57 -12.83
N PRO A 361 4.87 29.72 -13.53
CA PRO A 361 5.91 29.97 -14.54
C PRO A 361 7.31 29.90 -13.94
N GLU A 362 8.29 29.55 -14.77
CA GLU A 362 9.70 29.67 -14.41
C GLU A 362 10.00 31.08 -13.89
N ASP A 363 10.80 31.17 -12.83
CA ASP A 363 11.15 32.41 -12.12
C ASP A 363 9.98 33.20 -11.50
N TYR A 364 8.76 32.66 -11.47
CA TYR A 364 7.64 33.32 -10.78
C TYR A 364 7.70 33.15 -9.26
N VAL A 365 8.17 31.99 -8.80
CA VAL A 365 8.32 31.65 -7.37
C VAL A 365 9.74 32.02 -6.94
N ILE A 366 9.89 33.18 -6.31
CA ILE A 366 11.17 33.71 -5.84
C ILE A 366 11.11 34.07 -4.36
N ALA A 367 12.25 33.95 -3.68
CA ALA A 367 12.37 34.33 -2.27
C ALA A 367 12.09 35.83 -2.09
N GLY A 368 11.36 36.18 -1.04
CA GLY A 368 10.95 37.54 -0.71
C GLY A 368 9.67 38.01 -1.42
N ARG A 369 9.11 37.24 -2.37
CA ARG A 369 7.86 37.63 -3.03
C ARG A 369 6.68 37.60 -2.04
N PRO A 370 5.79 38.61 -2.04
CA PRO A 370 4.59 38.58 -1.21
C PRO A 370 3.69 37.38 -1.54
N ILE A 371 3.21 36.67 -0.52
CA ILE A 371 2.31 35.52 -0.71
C ILE A 371 0.99 35.96 -1.37
N ALA A 372 0.59 37.22 -1.20
CA ALA A 372 -0.57 37.82 -1.84
C ALA A 372 -0.54 37.65 -3.37
N ASP A 373 0.63 37.76 -4.00
CA ASP A 373 0.77 37.66 -5.45
C ASP A 373 0.59 36.22 -5.95
N LEU A 374 1.10 35.25 -5.18
CA LEU A 374 0.93 33.82 -5.44
C LEU A 374 -0.53 33.38 -5.23
N ILE A 375 -1.19 33.94 -4.22
CA ILE A 375 -2.61 33.72 -3.96
C ILE A 375 -3.47 34.35 -5.07
N ARG A 376 -3.14 35.57 -5.51
CA ARG A 376 -3.84 36.28 -6.60
C ARG A 376 -3.73 35.51 -7.91
N TYR A 377 -2.51 35.08 -8.26
CA TYR A 377 -2.26 34.23 -9.43
C TYR A 377 -3.12 32.95 -9.41
N ASN A 378 -3.19 32.29 -8.24
CA ASN A 378 -4.04 31.11 -8.08
C ASN A 378 -5.55 31.45 -8.19
N ALA A 379 -5.98 32.60 -7.67
CA ALA A 379 -7.38 33.00 -7.72
C ALA A 379 -7.83 33.36 -9.14
N GLU A 380 -7.00 34.03 -9.93
CA GLU A 380 -7.26 34.33 -11.34
C GLU A 380 -7.45 33.06 -12.19
N ARG A 381 -6.74 31.99 -11.83
CA ARG A 381 -6.87 30.67 -12.49
C ARG A 381 -8.03 29.81 -11.95
N GLY A 382 -8.82 30.33 -11.01
CA GLY A 382 -9.93 29.59 -10.40
C GLY A 382 -9.49 28.50 -9.42
N GLU A 383 -8.21 28.42 -9.06
CA GLU A 383 -7.69 27.44 -8.09
C GLU A 383 -8.27 27.66 -6.69
N CYS A 384 -8.80 28.84 -6.40
CA CYS A 384 -9.32 29.22 -5.09
C CYS A 384 -10.80 28.87 -4.86
N GLY A 385 -11.46 28.27 -5.86
CA GLY A 385 -12.91 28.04 -5.86
C GLY A 385 -13.69 29.26 -6.37
N PRO A 386 -15.03 29.21 -6.33
CA PRO A 386 -15.88 30.30 -6.80
C PRO A 386 -15.78 31.53 -5.87
N GLY A 387 -15.64 32.71 -6.47
CA GLY A 387 -15.56 33.98 -5.76
C GLY A 387 -14.73 35.03 -6.50
N GLY A 388 -14.74 36.27 -6.01
CA GLY A 388 -13.89 37.35 -6.53
C GLY A 388 -12.44 37.19 -6.08
N VAL A 389 -11.49 37.48 -6.99
CA VAL A 389 -10.03 37.36 -6.77
C VAL A 389 -9.59 38.07 -5.49
N GLU A 390 -9.93 39.35 -5.34
CA GLU A 390 -9.53 40.15 -4.18
C GLU A 390 -10.16 39.66 -2.86
N ALA A 391 -11.36 39.06 -2.92
CA ALA A 391 -11.99 38.46 -1.76
C ALA A 391 -11.25 37.20 -1.30
N HIS A 392 -10.70 36.41 -2.22
CA HIS A 392 -9.86 35.25 -1.88
C HIS A 392 -8.51 35.67 -1.29
N VAL A 393 -7.87 36.70 -1.88
CA VAL A 393 -6.62 37.27 -1.37
C VAL A 393 -6.81 37.77 0.06
N SER A 394 -7.79 38.66 0.26
CA SER A 394 -8.07 39.28 1.56
C SER A 394 -8.39 38.26 2.64
N ARG A 395 -9.23 37.27 2.32
CA ARG A 395 -9.61 36.20 3.27
C ARG A 395 -8.42 35.35 3.69
N ARG A 396 -7.52 35.02 2.77
CA ARG A 396 -6.34 34.20 3.06
C ARG A 396 -5.27 34.98 3.81
N LEU A 397 -5.05 36.25 3.46
CA LEU A 397 -4.13 37.11 4.22
C LEU A 397 -4.61 37.25 5.67
N ALA A 398 -5.90 37.58 5.87
CA ALA A 398 -6.48 37.66 7.21
C ALA A 398 -6.37 36.34 7.99
N HIS A 399 -6.37 35.19 7.31
CA HIS A 399 -6.19 33.89 7.94
C HIS A 399 -4.72 33.64 8.34
N LEU A 400 -3.78 33.94 7.45
CA LEU A 400 -2.34 33.82 7.72
C LEU A 400 -1.90 34.75 8.86
N GLU A 401 -2.43 35.98 8.90
CA GLU A 401 -2.17 36.96 9.96
C GLU A 401 -2.68 36.51 11.33
N ARG A 402 -3.83 35.81 11.36
CA ARG A 402 -4.39 35.27 12.62
C ARG A 402 -3.64 34.05 13.14
N GLY A 403 -2.76 33.46 12.33
CA GLY A 403 -1.95 32.30 12.73
C GLY A 403 -2.76 31.03 13.04
N LEU A 404 -4.04 30.98 12.67
CA LEU A 404 -4.93 29.86 12.99
C LEU A 404 -4.52 28.64 12.17
N PRO A 405 -4.46 27.42 12.75
CA PRO A 405 -4.26 26.22 11.96
C PRO A 405 -5.47 25.98 11.04
N HIS A 406 -5.22 25.53 9.81
CA HIS A 406 -6.28 25.14 8.90
C HIS A 406 -5.97 23.84 8.16
N SER A 407 -7.02 23.08 7.90
CA SER A 407 -7.00 21.93 6.99
C SER A 407 -8.27 21.99 6.15
N PHE A 408 -8.13 22.06 4.83
CA PHE A 408 -9.26 22.00 3.92
C PHE A 408 -8.90 21.26 2.64
N GLU A 409 -9.90 20.69 2.00
CA GLU A 409 -9.80 19.99 0.72
C GLU A 409 -10.52 20.81 -0.34
N ARG A 410 -9.94 20.91 -1.53
CA ARG A 410 -10.56 21.60 -2.66
C ARG A 410 -10.38 20.85 -3.96
N LEU A 411 -11.41 20.87 -4.78
CA LEU A 411 -11.35 20.49 -6.18
C LEU A 411 -10.76 21.65 -6.99
N ARG A 412 -9.73 21.35 -7.76
CA ARG A 412 -9.13 22.31 -8.70
C ARG A 412 -9.88 22.35 -10.03
N PRO A 413 -9.72 23.42 -10.82
CA PRO A 413 -10.12 23.44 -12.23
C PRO A 413 -9.54 22.28 -13.04
N SER A 414 -8.36 21.79 -12.66
CA SER A 414 -7.69 20.63 -13.29
C SER A 414 -8.36 19.27 -12.98
N GLY A 415 -9.45 19.23 -12.22
CA GLY A 415 -10.15 18.00 -11.82
C GLY A 415 -9.47 17.20 -10.69
N ARG A 416 -8.37 17.70 -10.12
CA ARG A 416 -7.65 17.03 -9.01
C ARG A 416 -8.06 17.63 -7.66
N TRP A 417 -8.15 16.79 -6.64
CA TRP A 417 -8.36 17.25 -5.27
C TRP A 417 -7.02 17.52 -4.58
N ILE A 418 -6.92 18.67 -3.91
CA ILE A 418 -5.79 19.04 -3.07
C ILE A 418 -6.27 19.24 -1.64
N LYS A 419 -5.64 18.53 -0.70
CA LYS A 419 -5.69 18.84 0.73
C LYS A 419 -4.60 19.85 1.07
N THR A 420 -5.00 20.97 1.65
CA THR A 420 -4.10 22.03 2.14
C THR A 420 -4.12 22.01 3.66
N VAL A 421 -2.94 21.88 4.28
CA VAL A 421 -2.78 21.95 5.73
C VAL A 421 -1.76 23.02 6.05
N GLY A 422 -2.09 23.94 6.96
CA GLY A 422 -1.24 25.05 7.33
C GLY A 422 -1.26 25.37 8.82
N GLN A 423 -0.13 25.84 9.33
CA GLN A 423 0.07 26.19 10.73
C GLN A 423 1.05 27.35 10.88
N ALA A 424 0.85 28.20 11.88
CA ALA A 424 1.80 29.26 12.22
C ALA A 424 3.11 28.69 12.76
N MET A 425 4.22 29.34 12.42
CA MET A 425 5.54 28.98 12.95
C MET A 425 5.81 29.69 14.29
N PRO A 426 6.51 29.04 15.25
CA PRO A 426 7.06 29.72 16.42
C PRO A 426 8.00 30.85 15.95
N GLY A 427 7.77 32.10 16.40
CA GLY A 427 8.56 33.26 15.96
C GLY A 427 7.93 34.11 14.85
N GLY A 428 6.74 33.73 14.36
CA GLY A 428 6.00 34.45 13.33
C GLY A 428 6.19 33.88 11.93
N GLY A 429 5.21 34.08 11.07
CA GLY A 429 5.14 33.43 9.76
C GLY A 429 4.35 32.13 9.79
N TYR A 430 4.38 31.41 8.67
CA TYR A 430 3.40 30.37 8.38
C TYR A 430 3.97 29.29 7.46
N VAL A 431 3.71 28.02 7.75
CA VAL A 431 4.06 26.89 6.88
C VAL A 431 2.79 26.30 6.27
N GLN A 432 2.85 25.93 4.99
CA GLN A 432 1.76 25.27 4.29
C GLN A 432 2.25 24.04 3.55
N SER A 433 1.43 22.99 3.58
CA SER A 433 1.63 21.75 2.83
C SER A 433 0.42 21.46 1.95
N PHE A 434 0.69 20.91 0.77
CA PHE A 434 -0.29 20.62 -0.26
C PHE A 434 -0.12 19.17 -0.71
N SER A 435 -1.14 18.35 -0.52
CA SER A 435 -1.13 16.93 -0.89
C SER A 435 -2.25 16.64 -1.88
N ALA A 436 -1.96 15.87 -2.93
CA ALA A 436 -3.01 15.33 -3.79
C ALA A 436 -3.80 14.27 -3.00
N VAL A 437 -5.13 14.32 -3.06
CA VAL A 437 -5.99 13.30 -2.46
C VAL A 437 -6.90 12.70 -3.53
N MET A 438 -7.16 11.39 -3.44
CA MET A 438 -8.24 10.78 -4.23
C MET A 438 -9.55 11.03 -3.49
N SER A 439 -10.58 11.55 -4.16
CA SER A 439 -11.85 11.84 -3.52
C SER A 439 -12.53 10.56 -3.02
N VAL A 440 -12.59 10.35 -1.70
CA VAL A 440 -13.43 9.32 -1.05
C VAL A 440 -14.75 9.96 -0.64
N LYS A 441 -15.46 10.58 -1.58
CA LYS A 441 -16.74 11.26 -1.27
C LYS A 441 -17.72 11.25 -2.42
N LEU A 442 -18.04 10.06 -2.92
CA LEU A 442 -19.21 9.80 -3.77
C LEU A 442 -19.70 8.35 -3.56
N TRP A 443 -20.07 7.99 -2.32
CA TRP A 443 -21.03 6.93 -2.01
C TRP A 443 -21.63 7.26 -0.62
N THR A 444 -22.63 8.13 -0.61
CA THR A 444 -23.66 8.18 0.44
C THR A 444 -24.94 7.63 -0.15
#